data_AF-A0A945NUN5-F1
#
_entry.id   AF-A0A945NUN5-F1
#
_cell.length_a   1.000
_cell.length_b   1.000
_cell.length_c   1.000
_cell.angle_alpha   90.00
_cell.angle_beta   90.00
_cell.angle_gamma   90.00
#
_symmetry.space_group_name_H-M   'P 1'
#
loop_
_entity.id
_entity.type
_entity.pdbx_description
1 polymer ?
#
loop_
_entity_poly.entity_id
_entity_poly.type
_entity_poly.pdbx_seq_one_letter_code
_entity_poly.pdbx_strand_id
1 'polypeptide(L)' 'MYELIADTPKEGDSPTVWAWPHLIDHLKVAGQPVQGPWPPHQQRRPDPDPDGMPRAVPDPEGF' A
#
# COMPACT_ATOMS: atom_id res chain seq x y z
N MET A 1 -14.75 8.98 11.05
CA MET A 1 -14.42 7.63 10.54
C MET A 1 -14.84 6.53 11.51
N TYR A 2 -14.42 6.56 12.77
CA TYR A 2 -14.77 5.54 13.78
C TYR A 2 -16.29 5.36 14.02
N GLU A 3 -17.07 6.44 14.10
CA GLU A 3 -18.52 6.36 14.32
C GLU A 3 -19.30 5.67 13.18
N LEU A 4 -18.75 5.66 11.95
CA LEU A 4 -19.39 5.04 10.78
C LEU A 4 -19.22 3.51 10.74
N ILE A 5 -18.29 2.96 11.51
CA ILE A 5 -17.96 1.52 11.52
C ILE A 5 -18.32 0.83 12.85
N ALA A 6 -18.87 1.56 13.82
CA ALA A 6 -19.10 1.06 15.17
C ALA A 6 -20.25 0.03 15.25
N ASP A 7 -21.27 0.18 14.40
CA ASP A 7 -22.49 -0.65 14.39
C ASP A 7 -22.59 -1.55 13.15
N THR A 8 -21.52 -1.67 12.37
CA THR A 8 -21.51 -2.62 11.26
C THR A 8 -21.59 -4.05 11.82
N PRO A 9 -22.37 -4.97 11.19
CA PRO A 9 -22.38 -6.40 11.54
C PRO A 9 -20.95 -6.88 11.69
N LYS A 10 -20.58 -7.78 12.60
CA LYS A 10 -19.18 -8.21 12.81
C LYS A 10 -18.86 -9.59 12.22
N GLU A 11 -19.83 -10.16 11.51
CA GLU A 11 -19.81 -11.49 10.90
C GLU A 11 -20.71 -11.48 9.66
N GLY A 12 -20.45 -12.36 8.68
CA GLY A 12 -21.21 -12.46 7.44
C GLY A 12 -20.43 -13.14 6.31
N ASP A 13 -21.11 -13.42 5.19
CA ASP A 13 -20.58 -14.25 4.09
C ASP A 13 -19.40 -13.64 3.32
N SER A 14 -19.10 -12.34 3.52
CA SER A 14 -17.96 -11.69 2.87
C SER A 14 -16.68 -11.94 3.68
N PRO A 15 -15.73 -12.76 3.17
CA PRO A 15 -14.50 -13.06 3.89
C PRO A 15 -13.56 -11.83 4.02
N THR A 16 -13.76 -10.80 3.20
CA THR A 16 -12.83 -9.66 3.10
C THR A 16 -13.08 -8.56 4.15
N VAL A 17 -14.34 -8.31 4.55
CA VAL A 17 -14.63 -7.31 5.60
C VAL A 17 -14.19 -7.83 6.99
N TRP A 18 -14.31 -9.15 7.21
CA TRP A 18 -13.95 -9.80 8.48
C TRP A 18 -12.47 -10.14 8.63
N ALA A 19 -11.73 -10.24 7.52
CA ALA A 19 -10.28 -10.41 7.54
C ALA A 19 -9.51 -9.11 7.80
N TRP A 20 -10.18 -7.99 8.12
CA TRP A 20 -9.55 -6.69 8.34
C TRP A 20 -8.36 -6.75 9.33
N PRO A 21 -8.44 -7.42 10.50
CA PRO A 21 -7.27 -7.56 11.37
C PRO A 21 -6.08 -8.25 10.68
N HIS A 22 -6.34 -9.32 9.93
CA HIS A 22 -5.31 -10.06 9.19
C HIS A 22 -4.69 -9.24 8.05
N LEU A 23 -5.51 -8.43 7.37
CA LEU A 23 -5.05 -7.50 6.34
C LEU A 23 -4.20 -6.38 6.94
N ILE A 24 -4.60 -5.81 8.09
CA ILE A 24 -3.80 -4.81 8.80
C ILE A 24 -2.47 -5.39 9.29
N ASP A 25 -2.46 -6.62 9.83
CA ASP A 25 -1.24 -7.30 10.24
C ASP A 25 -0.29 -7.53 9.06
N HIS A 26 -0.82 -7.98 7.92
CA HIS A 26 -0.05 -8.14 6.69
C HIS A 26 0.56 -6.81 6.21
N LEU A 27 -0.26 -5.75 6.14
CA LEU A 27 0.18 -4.43 5.71
C LEU A 27 1.22 -3.81 6.65
N LYS A 28 1.12 -4.08 7.96
CA LYS A 28 2.13 -3.64 8.94
C LYS A 28 3.50 -4.25 8.67
N VAL A 29 3.55 -5.52 8.25
CA VAL A 29 4.81 -6.21 7.88
C VAL A 29 5.30 -5.71 6.52
N ALA A 30 4.41 -5.64 5.53
CA ALA A 30 4.75 -5.21 4.17
C ALA A 30 5.23 -3.75 4.11
N GLY A 31 4.76 -2.89 5.00
CA GLY A 31 5.18 -1.50 5.12
C GLY A 31 6.49 -1.27 5.88
N GLN A 32 7.11 -2.31 6.45
CA GLN A 32 8.42 -2.15 7.06
C GLN A 32 9.46 -1.82 5.98
N PRO A 33 10.43 -0.92 6.27
CA PRO A 33 11.52 -0.67 5.33
C PRO A 33 12.26 -1.97 5.05
N VAL A 34 12.55 -2.24 3.77
CA VAL A 34 13.30 -3.42 3.35
C VAL A 34 14.66 -3.42 4.07
N GLN A 35 14.82 -4.34 5.02
CA GLN A 35 16.03 -4.45 5.83
C GLN A 35 17.11 -5.17 5.01
N GLY A 36 18.12 -4.43 4.55
CA GLY A 36 19.31 -5.00 3.92
C GLY A 36 19.88 -4.11 2.80
N PRO A 37 21.10 -4.39 2.35
CA PRO A 37 21.59 -3.82 1.09
C PRO A 37 20.67 -4.30 -0.05
N TRP A 38 20.37 -3.40 -0.98
CA TRP A 38 19.62 -3.75 -2.18
C TRP A 38 20.28 -4.94 -2.91
N PRO A 39 19.51 -5.83 -3.56
CA PRO A 39 20.09 -6.86 -4.42
C PRO A 39 21.08 -6.25 -5.40
N PRO A 40 22.21 -6.90 -5.73
CA PRO A 40 23.31 -6.30 -6.50
C PRO A 40 22.94 -5.83 -7.92
N HIS A 41 21.81 -6.30 -8.46
CA HIS A 41 21.28 -5.89 -9.75
C HIS A 41 20.27 -4.72 -9.64
N GLN A 42 19.86 -4.33 -8.43
CA GLN A 42 18.91 -3.26 -8.20
C GLN A 42 19.66 -2.00 -7.77
N GLN A 43 19.39 -0.90 -8.47
CA GLN A 43 19.83 0.42 -8.04
C GLN A 43 18.84 0.95 -7.01
N ARG A 44 19.34 1.62 -5.96
CA ARG A 44 18.49 2.30 -4.98
C ARG A 44 17.58 3.27 -5.73
N ARG A 45 16.28 3.26 -5.42
CA ARG A 45 15.35 4.28 -5.93
C ARG A 45 15.90 5.67 -5.55
N PRO A 46 15.96 6.64 -6.49
CA PRO A 46 16.26 8.01 -6.14
C PRO A 46 15.33 8.50 -5.02
N ASP A 47 15.88 9.21 -4.04
CA ASP A 47 15.03 9.81 -3.01
C ASP A 47 14.03 10.77 -3.68
N PRO A 48 12.76 10.78 -3.24
CA PRO A 48 11.76 11.66 -3.83
C PRO A 48 12.17 13.12 -3.60
N ASP A 49 12.05 13.94 -4.65
CA ASP A 49 12.15 15.39 -4.52
C ASP A 49 10.98 15.88 -3.65
N PRO A 50 11.22 16.57 -2.51
CA PRO A 50 10.16 17.02 -1.62
C PRO A 50 9.17 17.98 -2.29
N ASP A 51 9.59 18.71 -3.32
CA ASP A 51 8.71 19.60 -4.11
C ASP A 51 8.20 18.93 -5.39
N GLY A 52 8.54 17.65 -5.59
CA GLY A 52 8.21 16.87 -6.76
C GLY A 52 6.73 16.49 -6.81
N MET A 53 5.98 17.08 -7.76
CA MET A 53 4.64 16.61 -8.08
C MET A 53 4.69 15.37 -8.99
N PRO A 54 3.70 14.47 -8.93
CA PRO A 54 3.60 13.34 -9.86
C PRO A 54 3.63 13.84 -11.31
N ARG A 55 4.59 13.35 -12.10
CA ARG A 55 4.65 13.61 -13.54
C ARG A 55 3.80 12.57 -14.26
N ALA A 56 2.73 13.01 -14.92
CA ALA A 56 2.01 12.16 -15.86
C ALA A 56 2.97 11.76 -17.00
N VAL A 57 3.19 10.45 -17.15
CA VAL A 57 3.95 9.88 -18.27
C VAL A 57 2.92 9.40 -19.30
N PRO A 58 2.85 10.00 -20.50
CA PRO A 58 1.94 9.55 -21.53
C PRO A 58 2.32 8.15 -21.98
N ASP A 59 1.31 7.34 -22.28
CA ASP A 59 1.52 6.01 -22.85
C ASP A 59 2.14 6.15 -24.25
N PRO A 60 3.30 5.54 -24.55
CA PRO A 60 3.90 5.59 -25.89
C PRO A 60 2.99 4.99 -26.98
N GLU A 61 2.03 4.14 -26.62
CA GLU A 61 1.08 3.51 -27.55
C GLU A 61 -0.30 4.21 -27.58
N GLY A 62 -0.42 5.40 -26.98
CA GLY A 62 -1.70 6.10 -26.83
C GLY A 62 -2.10 7.00 -28.01
N PHE A 63 -3.27 6.73 -28.60
CA PHE A 63 -4.21 7.72 -29.15
C PHE A 63 -5.50 7.71 -28.33
#